data_AF-A0A7Y3A164-F1
#
_entry.id   AF-A0A7Y3A164-F1
#
_cell.length_a   1.000
_cell.length_b   1.000
_cell.length_c   1.000
_cell.angle_alpha   90.00
_cell.angle_beta   90.00
_cell.angle_gamma   90.00
#
_symmetry.space_group_name_H-M   'P 1'
#
loop_
_entity.id
_entity.type
_entity.pdbx_description
1 polymer ?
#
loop_
_entity_poly.entity_id
_entity_poly.type
_entity_poly.pdbx_seq_one_letter_code
_entity_poly.pdbx_strand_id
1 'polypeptide(L)'
;MIAKRFRLVSLFLFFVTHSIITYAQTTVEKINDRWQISVSGTHFKIKGETFGYEHHPENSERYFKELQFLGVNTIRLWATGENTPALLDMANQYGIKVMVGIWMLHGLPGMEDDDSFNYLEDTSGIEVVYENALHTVKKYKDHPAVLTRSIGNEVCLNSTTDQWKKYIIKTRKIDLSCIRSGLVIFVS
;
A
#
# COMPACT_ATOMS: atom_id res chain seq x y z
N MET A 1 34.92 -16.68 -67.58
CA MET A 1 33.58 -16.49 -66.97
C MET A 1 33.50 -17.30 -65.68
N ILE A 2 33.66 -16.66 -64.52
CA ILE A 2 33.65 -17.32 -63.20
C ILE A 2 32.30 -17.03 -62.54
N ALA A 3 31.53 -18.08 -62.28
CA ALA A 3 30.21 -17.99 -61.65
C ALA A 3 30.35 -17.58 -60.17
N LYS A 4 29.81 -16.41 -59.81
CA LYS A 4 29.71 -15.95 -58.42
C LYS A 4 28.62 -16.78 -57.71
N ARG A 5 29.01 -17.61 -56.75
CA ARG A 5 28.09 -18.29 -55.83
C ARG A 5 27.59 -17.26 -54.80
N PHE A 6 26.31 -16.88 -54.89
CA PHE A 6 25.63 -16.14 -53.83
C PHE A 6 25.49 -17.07 -52.60
N ARG A 7 26.15 -16.74 -51.50
CA ARG A 7 25.86 -17.33 -50.19
C ARG A 7 24.70 -16.56 -49.58
N LEU A 8 23.55 -17.23 -49.45
CA LEU A 8 22.42 -16.73 -48.68
C LEU A 8 22.82 -16.77 -47.20
N VAL A 9 23.07 -15.61 -46.60
CA VAL A 9 23.25 -15.49 -45.14
C VAL A 9 21.86 -15.41 -44.53
N SER A 10 21.42 -16.50 -43.90
CA SER A 10 20.15 -16.52 -43.17
C SER A 10 20.34 -15.77 -41.85
N LEU A 11 19.68 -14.62 -41.71
CA LEU A 11 19.68 -13.80 -40.50
C LEU A 11 18.62 -14.36 -39.54
N PHE A 12 19.02 -15.15 -38.55
CA PHE A 12 18.12 -15.59 -37.49
C PHE A 12 17.87 -14.42 -36.52
N LEU A 13 16.72 -13.75 -36.63
CA LEU A 13 16.23 -12.85 -35.57
C LEU A 13 15.75 -13.69 -34.39
N PHE A 14 16.53 -13.71 -33.30
CA PHE A 14 16.10 -14.27 -32.02
C PHE A 14 15.12 -13.28 -31.36
N PHE A 15 13.82 -13.47 -31.55
CA PHE A 15 12.80 -12.82 -30.73
C PHE A 15 12.81 -13.47 -29.35
N VAL A 16 13.60 -12.91 -28.41
CA VAL A 16 13.54 -13.31 -27.00
C VAL A 16 12.28 -12.68 -26.41
N THR A 17 11.18 -13.45 -26.36
CA THR A 17 9.99 -13.07 -25.59
C THR A 17 10.36 -13.11 -24.12
N HIS A 18 10.74 -11.97 -23.56
CA HIS A 18 10.89 -11.80 -22.12
C HIS A 18 9.49 -11.86 -21.49
N SER A 19 9.10 -13.05 -21.04
CA SER A 19 7.99 -13.19 -20.11
C SER A 19 8.37 -12.43 -18.82
N ILE A 20 7.81 -11.24 -18.64
CA ILE A 20 7.95 -10.49 -17.39
C ILE A 20 7.14 -11.24 -16.34
N ILE A 21 7.79 -12.11 -15.56
CA ILE A 21 7.16 -12.72 -14.40
C ILE A 21 7.08 -11.61 -13.34
N THR A 22 5.89 -11.06 -13.14
CA THR A 22 5.64 -10.08 -12.09
C THR A 22 5.47 -10.81 -10.77
N TYR A 23 6.49 -10.75 -9.91
CA TYR A 23 6.37 -11.17 -8.52
C TYR A 23 5.83 -10.02 -7.68
N ALA A 24 4.94 -10.33 -6.74
CA ALA A 24 4.51 -9.36 -5.73
C ALA A 24 5.74 -8.95 -4.89
N GLN A 25 5.92 -7.64 -4.67
CA GLN A 25 7.00 -7.14 -3.82
C GLN A 25 6.87 -7.68 -2.39
N THR A 26 5.66 -7.64 -1.84
CA THR A 26 5.37 -8.09 -0.48
C THR A 26 4.51 -9.35 -0.54
N THR A 27 4.94 -10.43 0.13
CA THR A 27 4.18 -11.66 0.28
C THR A 27 3.94 -11.99 1.75
N VAL A 28 2.87 -12.75 2.02
CA VAL A 28 2.57 -13.30 3.33
C VAL A 28 2.50 -14.81 3.19
N GLU A 29 3.35 -15.51 3.93
CA GLU A 29 3.56 -16.94 3.77
C GLU A 29 3.49 -17.63 5.13
N LYS A 30 2.92 -18.84 5.16
CA LYS A 30 2.90 -19.68 6.35
C LYS A 30 4.08 -20.65 6.30
N ILE A 31 5.09 -20.44 7.15
CA ILE A 31 6.31 -21.24 7.23
C ILE A 31 6.45 -21.78 8.65
N ASN A 32 6.56 -23.11 8.81
CA ASN A 32 6.67 -23.79 10.11
C ASN A 32 5.57 -23.34 11.09
N ASP A 33 4.32 -23.36 10.62
CA ASP A 33 3.13 -22.90 11.34
C ASP A 33 3.12 -21.43 11.81
N ARG A 34 4.03 -20.60 11.30
CA ARG A 34 4.05 -19.16 11.56
C ARG A 34 3.83 -18.37 10.28
N TRP A 35 2.94 -17.39 10.34
CA TRP A 35 2.79 -16.39 9.28
C TRP A 35 3.97 -15.43 9.31
N GLN A 36 4.54 -15.16 8.13
CA GLN A 36 5.68 -14.30 7.95
C GLN A 36 5.44 -13.39 6.76
N ILE A 37 5.93 -12.16 6.86
CA ILE A 37 5.97 -11.21 5.75
C ILE A 37 7.35 -11.32 5.10
N SER A 38 7.37 -11.32 3.77
CA SER A 38 8.59 -11.26 2.98
C SER A 38 8.53 -10.06 2.04
N VAL A 39 9.66 -9.39 1.86
CA VAL A 39 9.84 -8.31 0.88
C VAL A 39 10.89 -8.77 -0.13
N SER A 40 10.52 -8.81 -1.40
CA SER A 40 11.36 -9.30 -2.50
C SER A 40 11.93 -10.70 -2.21
N GLY A 41 11.11 -11.58 -1.66
CA GLY A 41 11.47 -12.97 -1.33
C GLY A 41 12.31 -13.13 -0.05
N THR A 42 12.64 -12.04 0.65
CA THR A 42 13.41 -12.10 1.91
C THR A 42 12.51 -11.86 3.10
N HIS A 43 12.64 -12.66 4.16
CA HIS A 43 11.89 -12.47 5.41
C HIS A 43 12.09 -11.04 5.94
N PHE A 44 10.98 -10.36 6.22
CA PHE A 44 10.97 -8.97 6.64
C PHE A 44 10.32 -8.83 8.02
N LYS A 45 11.17 -8.69 9.05
CA LYS A 45 10.72 -8.41 10.42
C LYS A 45 10.38 -6.92 10.55
N ILE A 46 9.12 -6.61 10.81
CA ILE A 46 8.64 -5.23 10.99
C ILE A 46 9.18 -4.65 12.31
N LYS A 47 9.79 -3.47 12.21
CA LYS A 47 10.13 -2.57 13.31
C LYS A 47 9.44 -1.24 13.01
N GLY A 48 8.18 -1.18 13.43
CA GLY A 48 7.22 -0.16 13.00
C GLY A 48 7.18 1.05 13.92
N GLU A 49 6.92 2.22 13.34
CA GLU A 49 6.53 3.44 14.06
C GLU A 49 5.33 4.09 13.35
N THR A 50 4.45 4.78 14.09
CA THR A 50 3.42 5.61 13.45
C THR A 50 3.99 6.99 13.20
N PHE A 51 3.91 7.47 11.96
CA PHE A 51 4.67 8.65 11.56
C PHE A 51 3.93 9.49 10.52
N GLY A 52 4.02 10.80 10.67
CA GLY A 52 3.50 11.79 9.74
C GLY A 52 4.14 13.14 10.03
N TYR A 53 4.41 13.91 8.99
CA TYR A 53 5.03 15.24 9.13
C TYR A 53 4.34 16.28 8.24
N GLU A 54 3.03 16.14 8.02
CA GLU A 54 2.29 16.99 7.07
C GLU A 54 2.48 18.49 7.33
N HIS A 55 2.69 18.89 8.59
CA HIS A 55 2.91 20.27 9.00
C HIS A 55 4.38 20.75 8.91
N HIS A 56 5.34 19.84 8.69
CA HIS A 56 6.78 20.14 8.66
C HIS A 56 7.55 19.37 7.55
N PRO A 57 7.14 19.45 6.27
CA PRO A 57 7.81 18.76 5.15
C PRO A 57 9.29 19.16 4.97
N GLU A 58 9.66 20.37 5.38
CA GLU A 58 11.03 20.87 5.35
C GLU A 58 12.00 20.07 6.22
N ASN A 59 11.51 19.37 7.24
CA ASN A 59 12.32 18.57 8.16
C ASN A 59 12.37 17.08 7.79
N SER A 60 11.76 16.69 6.67
CA SER A 60 11.63 15.28 6.25
C SER A 60 12.94 14.50 6.32
N GLU A 61 14.02 15.01 5.72
CA GLU A 61 15.31 14.30 5.71
C GLU A 61 15.86 14.05 7.13
N ARG A 62 15.73 15.04 8.02
CA ARG A 62 16.15 14.89 9.43
C ARG A 62 15.34 13.80 10.12
N TYR A 63 14.02 13.79 9.96
CA TYR A 63 13.17 12.78 10.58
C TYR A 63 13.50 11.36 10.09
N PHE A 64 13.74 11.18 8.79
CA PHE A 64 14.11 9.86 8.25
C PHE A 64 15.49 9.38 8.74
N LYS A 65 16.45 10.30 8.96
CA LYS A 65 17.72 9.98 9.63
C LYS A 65 17.50 9.51 11.07
N GLU A 66 16.64 10.18 11.82
CA GLU A 66 16.29 9.82 13.20
C GLU A 66 15.59 8.44 13.25
N LEU A 67 14.63 8.18 12.37
CA LEU A 67 13.96 6.88 12.24
C LEU A 67 14.97 5.75 11.96
N GLN A 68 15.88 5.96 11.02
CA GLN A 68 16.92 4.99 10.70
C GLN A 68 17.86 4.76 11.90
N PHE A 69 18.24 5.82 12.63
CA PHE A 69 19.05 5.73 13.84
C PHE A 69 18.37 4.91 14.94
N LEU A 70 17.05 5.04 15.10
CA LEU A 70 16.25 4.22 16.02
C LEU A 70 16.05 2.77 15.55
N GLY A 71 16.48 2.45 14.33
CA GLY A 71 16.33 1.12 13.75
C GLY A 71 14.92 0.82 13.23
N VAL A 72 14.11 1.87 13.01
CA VAL A 72 12.80 1.77 12.36
C VAL A 72 13.01 1.37 10.90
N ASN A 73 12.25 0.38 10.43
CA ASN A 73 12.27 -0.04 9.03
C ASN A 73 10.90 0.05 8.35
N THR A 74 9.86 0.37 9.11
CA THR A 74 8.49 0.48 8.61
C THR A 74 7.81 1.66 9.28
N ILE A 75 7.10 2.48 8.51
CA ILE A 75 6.24 3.54 9.05
C ILE A 75 4.78 3.30 8.68
N ARG A 76 3.87 3.69 9.56
CA ARG A 76 2.42 3.69 9.33
C ARG A 76 1.93 5.13 9.13
N LEU A 77 1.12 5.33 8.09
CA LEU A 77 0.33 6.54 7.91
C LEU A 77 -1.13 6.27 8.28
N TRP A 78 -1.82 7.26 8.84
CA TRP A 78 -3.28 7.21 9.03
C TRP A 78 -4.05 7.37 7.71
N ALA A 79 -3.60 8.33 6.89
CA ALA A 79 -4.21 8.70 5.63
C ALA A 79 -3.15 9.06 4.58
N THR A 80 -3.59 9.38 3.36
CA THR A 80 -2.75 9.98 2.32
C THR A 80 -3.19 11.40 2.01
N GLY A 81 -2.22 12.27 1.75
CA GLY A 81 -2.43 13.66 1.38
C GLY A 81 -1.47 14.12 0.29
N GLU A 82 -1.35 15.44 0.13
CA GLU A 82 -0.52 16.07 -0.90
C GLU A 82 0.96 15.72 -0.77
N ASN A 83 1.45 15.57 0.47
CA ASN A 83 2.85 15.28 0.77
C ASN A 83 3.22 13.79 0.71
N THR A 84 2.24 12.89 0.56
CA THR A 84 2.50 11.44 0.55
C THR A 84 3.47 10.99 -0.55
N PRO A 85 3.43 11.50 -1.80
CA PRO A 85 4.43 11.12 -2.82
C PRO A 85 5.87 11.38 -2.36
N ALA A 86 6.16 12.59 -1.87
CA ALA A 86 7.49 12.95 -1.38
C ALA A 86 7.91 12.12 -0.15
N LEU A 87 6.96 11.80 0.73
CA LEU A 87 7.20 10.90 1.86
C LEU A 87 7.59 9.51 1.41
N LEU A 88 6.90 8.96 0.41
CA LEU A 88 7.21 7.64 -0.13
C LEU A 88 8.59 7.63 -0.81
N ASP A 89 8.95 8.69 -1.55
CA ASP A 89 10.27 8.85 -2.15
C ASP A 89 11.38 8.87 -1.08
N MET A 90 11.18 9.65 -0.02
CA MET A 90 12.10 9.73 1.11
C MET A 90 12.22 8.39 1.84
N ALA A 91 11.10 7.71 2.09
CA ALA A 91 11.09 6.38 2.69
C ALA A 91 11.89 5.38 1.85
N ASN A 92 11.70 5.41 0.53
CA ASN A 92 12.48 4.58 -0.39
C ASN A 92 13.98 4.88 -0.31
N GLN A 93 14.37 6.16 -0.27
CA GLN A 93 15.77 6.58 -0.15
C GLN A 93 16.43 6.05 1.13
N TYR A 94 15.70 6.00 2.23
CA TYR A 94 16.20 5.53 3.53
C TYR A 94 15.99 4.02 3.78
N GLY A 95 15.44 3.29 2.80
CA GLY A 95 15.16 1.86 2.93
C GLY A 95 14.03 1.53 3.92
N ILE A 96 13.17 2.51 4.20
CA ILE A 96 12.00 2.37 5.08
C ILE A 96 10.78 2.02 4.24
N LYS A 97 10.01 1.03 4.70
CA LYS A 97 8.76 0.61 4.07
C LYS A 97 7.56 1.32 4.68
N VAL A 98 6.49 1.48 3.92
CA VAL A 98 5.33 2.29 4.33
C VAL A 98 4.05 1.47 4.28
N MET A 99 3.33 1.43 5.40
CA MET A 99 1.91 1.04 5.42
C MET A 99 1.08 2.27 5.12
N VAL A 100 0.53 2.32 3.91
CA VAL A 100 -0.24 3.47 3.42
C VAL A 100 -1.65 3.41 3.98
N GLY A 101 -2.04 4.46 4.71
CA GLY A 101 -3.37 4.56 5.32
C GLY A 101 -4.43 5.02 4.33
N ILE A 102 -5.58 4.35 4.35
CA ILE A 102 -6.81 4.77 3.69
C ILE A 102 -7.75 5.20 4.82
N TRP A 103 -8.00 6.49 4.95
CA TRP A 103 -8.88 7.02 5.98
C TRP A 103 -10.33 6.54 5.77
N MET A 104 -10.99 6.20 6.86
CA MET A 104 -12.40 5.86 6.93
C MET A 104 -13.03 6.78 7.97
N LEU A 105 -14.23 7.27 7.67
CA LEU A 105 -14.93 8.24 8.52
C LEU A 105 -15.44 7.58 9.80
N HIS A 106 -15.44 8.32 10.91
CA HIS A 106 -15.97 7.83 12.18
C HIS A 106 -17.49 8.02 12.30
N GLY A 107 -18.13 7.17 13.12
CA GLY A 107 -19.58 7.23 13.32
C GLY A 107 -20.05 8.43 14.14
N LEU A 108 -19.21 8.88 15.08
CA LEU A 108 -19.43 10.01 15.97
C LEU A 108 -18.12 10.77 16.17
N PRO A 109 -18.18 12.07 16.49
CA PRO A 109 -17.01 12.91 16.70
C PRO A 109 -16.31 12.65 18.05
N GLY A 110 -15.01 12.95 18.13
CA GLY A 110 -14.30 13.17 19.40
C GLY A 110 -13.44 12.02 19.94
N MET A 111 -13.22 10.94 19.18
CA MET A 111 -12.25 9.89 19.55
C MET A 111 -10.96 10.02 18.73
N GLU A 112 -11.05 9.80 17.42
CA GLU A 112 -9.90 9.89 16.51
C GLU A 112 -10.00 11.09 15.55
N ASP A 113 -11.23 11.54 15.26
CA ASP A 113 -11.54 12.71 14.43
C ASP A 113 -12.96 13.21 14.76
N ASP A 114 -13.33 14.37 14.22
CA ASP A 114 -14.63 15.01 14.41
C ASP A 114 -15.65 14.62 13.32
N ASP A 115 -15.38 13.53 12.60
CA ASP A 115 -16.28 12.93 11.62
C ASP A 115 -17.61 12.47 12.26
N SER A 116 -18.68 12.49 11.46
CA SER A 116 -19.97 11.91 11.82
C SER A 116 -20.58 11.24 10.60
N PHE A 117 -20.46 9.92 10.51
CA PHE A 117 -20.82 9.17 9.31
C PHE A 117 -21.66 7.93 9.60
N ASN A 118 -22.77 7.76 8.87
CA ASN A 118 -23.61 6.57 8.99
C ASN A 118 -23.43 5.62 7.81
N TYR A 119 -22.57 4.60 7.99
CA TYR A 119 -22.37 3.54 7.00
C TYR A 119 -23.64 2.72 6.68
N LEU A 120 -24.73 2.84 7.45
CA LEU A 120 -26.02 2.18 7.15
C LEU A 120 -26.91 2.90 6.16
N GLU A 121 -26.84 4.22 6.13
CA GLU A 121 -27.86 5.03 5.48
C GLU A 121 -27.25 5.94 4.42
N ASP A 122 -26.01 6.39 4.60
CA ASP A 122 -25.35 7.31 3.69
C ASP A 122 -24.67 6.59 2.52
N THR A 123 -25.50 6.10 1.60
CA THR A 123 -25.03 5.43 0.37
C THR A 123 -24.14 6.31 -0.50
N SER A 124 -24.40 7.62 -0.57
CA SER A 124 -23.58 8.58 -1.33
C SER A 124 -22.18 8.75 -0.73
N GLY A 125 -22.08 8.92 0.59
CA GLY A 125 -20.80 9.05 1.25
C GLY A 125 -19.99 7.75 1.23
N ILE A 126 -20.65 6.59 1.27
CA ILE A 126 -19.99 5.29 1.09
C ILE A 126 -19.29 5.23 -0.27
N GLU A 127 -19.94 5.70 -1.33
CA GLU A 127 -19.35 5.75 -2.67
C GLU A 127 -18.14 6.69 -2.71
N VAL A 128 -18.21 7.85 -2.05
CA VAL A 128 -17.07 8.79 -1.97
C VAL A 128 -15.88 8.15 -1.24
N VAL A 129 -16.11 7.52 -0.09
CA VAL A 129 -15.07 6.81 0.67
C VAL A 129 -14.48 5.66 -0.15
N TYR A 130 -15.32 4.94 -0.88
CA TYR A 130 -14.91 3.85 -1.76
C TYR A 130 -14.03 4.33 -2.92
N GLU A 131 -14.45 5.37 -3.64
CA GLU A 131 -13.67 5.94 -4.75
C GLU A 131 -12.34 6.52 -4.25
N ASN A 132 -12.32 7.14 -3.08
CA ASN A 132 -11.08 7.61 -2.45
C ASN A 132 -10.12 6.44 -2.14
N ALA A 133 -10.64 5.32 -1.63
CA ALA A 133 -9.85 4.12 -1.38
C ALA A 133 -9.26 3.55 -2.70
N LEU A 134 -10.07 3.45 -3.75
CA LEU A 134 -9.60 3.01 -5.07
C LEU A 134 -8.55 3.94 -5.66
N HIS A 135 -8.75 5.25 -5.56
CA HIS A 135 -7.80 6.24 -6.04
C HIS A 135 -6.46 6.11 -5.31
N THR A 136 -6.49 5.99 -3.97
CA THR A 136 -5.29 5.78 -3.14
C THR A 136 -4.54 4.52 -3.56
N VAL A 137 -5.25 3.41 -3.74
CA VAL A 137 -4.64 2.14 -4.21
C VAL A 137 -3.98 2.34 -5.57
N LYS A 138 -4.71 2.86 -6.56
CA LYS A 138 -4.21 3.04 -7.93
C LYS A 138 -2.99 3.96 -7.97
N LYS A 139 -2.99 5.03 -7.18
CA LYS A 139 -1.92 6.04 -7.15
C LYS A 139 -0.61 5.49 -6.58
N TYR A 140 -0.67 4.71 -5.49
CA TYR A 140 0.54 4.30 -4.77
C TYR A 140 0.96 2.84 -4.97
N LYS A 141 0.19 2.02 -5.70
CA LYS A 141 0.42 0.56 -5.80
C LYS A 141 1.76 0.10 -6.34
N ASP A 142 2.39 0.89 -7.21
CA ASP A 142 3.65 0.52 -7.83
C ASP A 142 4.86 1.22 -7.17
N HIS A 143 4.64 1.98 -6.09
CA HIS A 143 5.72 2.69 -5.41
C HIS A 143 6.58 1.72 -4.56
N PRO A 144 7.91 1.68 -4.73
CA PRO A 144 8.79 0.69 -4.09
C PRO A 144 8.80 0.75 -2.55
N ALA A 145 8.59 1.93 -1.96
CA ALA A 145 8.46 2.05 -0.50
C ALA A 145 7.20 1.38 0.08
N VAL A 146 6.15 1.13 -0.70
CA VAL A 146 4.88 0.62 -0.18
C VAL A 146 5.03 -0.83 0.27
N LEU A 147 4.74 -1.10 1.55
CA LEU A 147 4.70 -2.44 2.12
C LEU A 147 3.32 -3.06 1.93
N THR A 148 2.31 -2.34 2.40
CA THR A 148 0.91 -2.76 2.47
C THR A 148 0.02 -1.52 2.67
N ARG A 149 -1.29 -1.73 2.81
CA ARG A 149 -2.29 -0.68 3.08
C ARG A 149 -3.11 -1.02 4.31
N SER A 150 -3.42 -0.02 5.12
CA SER A 150 -4.39 -0.13 6.22
C SER A 150 -5.68 0.61 5.85
N ILE A 151 -6.82 -0.02 6.09
CA ILE A 151 -8.14 0.58 5.83
C ILE A 151 -8.73 0.99 7.18
N GLY A 152 -8.89 2.30 7.36
CA GLY A 152 -9.38 2.91 8.58
C GLY A 152 -8.35 2.88 9.71
N ASN A 153 -8.72 3.60 10.76
CA ASN A 153 -8.07 3.60 12.05
C ASN A 153 -9.20 3.58 13.06
N GLU A 154 -9.39 2.47 13.78
CA GLU A 154 -10.31 2.43 14.92
C GLU A 154 -11.75 2.91 14.66
N VAL A 155 -12.21 2.73 13.41
CA VAL A 155 -13.50 3.23 12.88
C VAL A 155 -14.70 2.84 13.75
N CYS A 156 -14.59 1.74 14.48
CA CYS A 156 -15.65 1.20 15.32
C CYS A 156 -15.68 1.77 16.75
N LEU A 157 -14.65 2.51 17.20
CA LEU A 157 -14.54 2.99 18.58
C LEU A 157 -15.64 3.99 18.95
N ASN A 158 -16.17 4.72 17.98
CA ASN A 158 -17.22 5.72 18.21
C ASN A 158 -18.48 5.41 17.39
N SER A 159 -18.95 4.16 17.48
CA SER A 159 -20.22 3.74 16.87
C SER A 159 -21.32 3.66 17.93
N THR A 160 -22.50 4.21 17.62
CA THR A 160 -23.69 4.15 18.49
C THR A 160 -24.28 2.76 18.62
N THR A 161 -23.88 1.79 17.78
CA THR A 161 -24.41 0.43 17.79
C THR A 161 -23.38 -0.62 17.38
N ASP A 162 -23.55 -1.85 17.90
CA ASP A 162 -22.81 -3.05 17.47
C ASP A 162 -23.11 -3.47 16.01
N GLN A 163 -23.98 -2.76 15.30
CA GLN A 163 -24.39 -3.11 13.94
C GLN A 163 -23.30 -2.90 12.89
N TRP A 164 -22.20 -2.22 13.23
CA TRP A 164 -20.99 -2.19 12.40
C TRP A 164 -20.53 -3.61 12.03
N LYS A 165 -20.78 -4.63 12.87
CA LYS A 165 -20.48 -6.05 12.60
C LYS A 165 -21.18 -6.59 11.34
N LYS A 166 -22.25 -5.94 10.87
CA LYS A 166 -22.94 -6.25 9.61
C LYS A 166 -22.27 -5.61 8.38
N TYR A 167 -21.40 -4.62 8.57
CA TYR A 167 -20.61 -4.00 7.50
C TYR A 167 -19.42 -4.88 7.15
N ILE A 168 -19.66 -5.81 6.25
CA ILE A 168 -18.60 -6.49 5.51
C ILE A 168 -18.46 -5.75 4.19
N ILE A 169 -17.36 -5.02 4.00
CA ILE A 169 -16.96 -4.57 2.66
C ILE A 169 -16.78 -5.85 1.83
N LYS A 170 -17.72 -6.11 0.91
CA LYS A 170 -17.66 -7.27 0.02
C LYS A 170 -16.54 -7.04 -1.00
N THR A 171 -15.32 -7.41 -0.62
CA THR A 171 -14.12 -7.34 -1.47
C THR A 171 -14.26 -8.08 -2.81
N ARG A 172 -15.26 -8.97 -2.95
CA ARG A 172 -15.59 -9.67 -4.20
C ARG A 172 -16.03 -8.76 -5.35
N LYS A 173 -16.53 -7.55 -5.07
CA LYS A 173 -16.88 -6.57 -6.13
C LYS A 173 -15.71 -5.64 -6.50
N ILE A 174 -14.60 -5.73 -5.78
CA ILE A 174 -13.44 -4.88 -6.00
C ILE A 174 -12.61 -5.53 -7.11
N ASP A 175 -12.30 -4.78 -8.16
CA ASP A 175 -11.23 -5.17 -9.07
C ASP A 175 -9.90 -5.11 -8.31
N LEU A 176 -9.50 -6.25 -7.75
CA LEU A 176 -8.26 -6.40 -7.00
C LEU A 176 -7.02 -6.35 -7.91
N SER A 177 -7.16 -6.18 -9.23
CA SER A 177 -6.02 -5.98 -10.13
C SER A 177 -5.17 -4.76 -9.75
N CYS A 178 -5.78 -3.77 -9.09
CA CYS A 178 -5.08 -2.61 -8.53
C CYS A 178 -4.35 -2.91 -7.21
N ILE A 179 -4.70 -4.00 -6.51
CA ILE A 179 -4.05 -4.46 -5.27
C ILE A 179 -3.00 -5.53 -5.63
N ARG A 180 -1.85 -5.07 -6.15
CA ARG A 180 -0.76 -5.95 -6.59
C ARG A 180 0.04 -6.61 -5.46
N SER A 181 -0.05 -6.04 -4.25
CA SER A 181 0.41 -6.64 -3.00
C SER A 181 -0.25 -5.87 -1.84
N GLY A 182 -0.78 -6.57 -0.85
CA GLY A 182 -1.44 -5.94 0.29
C GLY A 182 -2.07 -6.95 1.23
N LEU A 183 -1.48 -7.09 2.42
CA LEU A 183 -2.16 -7.63 3.59
C LEU A 183 -2.89 -6.46 4.26
N VAL A 184 -4.21 -6.40 4.14
CA VAL A 184 -5.00 -5.44 4.91
C VAL A 184 -5.12 -5.96 6.33
N ILE A 185 -4.44 -5.30 7.27
CA ILE A 185 -4.57 -5.60 8.70
C ILE A 185 -5.71 -4.71 9.22
N PHE A 186 -6.81 -5.35 9.60
CA PHE A 186 -7.81 -4.71 10.44
C PHE A 186 -7.29 -4.77 11.87
N VAL A 187 -7.01 -3.61 12.45
CA VAL A 187 -6.82 -3.48 13.90
C VAL A 187 -8.22 -3.30 14.49
N SER A 188 -8.63 -4.28 15.31
CA SER A 188 -9.87 -4.27 16.09
C SER A 188 -9.62 -3.75 17.49
#